data_AF-A0ABD5IH87-F1
#
_entry.id   AF-A0ABD5IH87-F1
#
_cell.length_a   1.000
_cell.length_b   1.000
_cell.length_c   1.000
_cell.angle_alpha   90.00
_cell.angle_beta   90.00
_cell.angle_gamma   90.00
#
_symmetry.space_group_name_H-M   'P 1'
#
loop_
_entity.id
_entity.type
_entity.pdbx_description
1 polymer ?
#
loop_
_entity_poly.entity_id
_entity_poly.type
_entity_poly.pdbx_seq_one_letter_code
_entity_poly.pdbx_strand_id
1 'polypeptide(L)'
;MDIQRLLEAIADVTEGLDRAKRIVEICDGDVHKVMIFADPVRGMDCRLPVDKYLIRELAMNEQQRYEAQLAILQEAKITAERVIAGLLPDNKTNA
;
A
#
# COMPACT_ATOMS: atom_id res chain seq x y z
N MET A 1 -5.99 -7.56 21.32
CA MET A 1 -5.29 -7.08 20.11
C MET A 1 -3.97 -6.52 20.57
N ASP A 2 -2.85 -6.97 20.00
CA ASP A 2 -1.51 -6.51 20.39
C ASP A 2 -1.21 -5.19 19.67
N ILE A 3 -0.95 -4.11 20.42
CA ILE A 3 -0.67 -2.80 19.85
C ILE A 3 0.58 -2.81 18.98
N GLN A 4 1.54 -3.67 19.29
CA GLN A 4 2.76 -3.81 18.50
C GLN A 4 2.46 -4.37 17.11
N ARG A 5 1.63 -5.41 17.03
CA ARG A 5 1.17 -5.97 15.75
C ARG A 5 0.37 -4.97 14.90
N LEU A 6 -0.39 -4.09 15.55
CA LEU A 6 -1.12 -3.03 14.85
C LEU A 6 -0.16 -1.99 14.24
N LEU A 7 0.88 -1.60 14.98
CA LEU A 7 1.90 -0.67 14.48
C LEU A 7 2.72 -1.28 13.35
N GLU A 8 3.07 -2.57 13.46
CA GLU A 8 3.72 -3.33 12.38
C GLU A 8 2.85 -3.36 11.11
N ALA A 9 1.55 -3.70 11.25
CA ALA A 9 0.63 -3.69 10.11
C ALA A 9 0.48 -2.30 9.46
N ILE A 10 0.46 -1.22 10.26
CA ILE A 10 0.44 0.16 9.73
C ILE A 10 1.72 0.45 8.95
N ALA A 11 2.89 0.04 9.47
CA ALA A 11 4.16 0.26 8.81
C ALA A 11 4.22 -0.47 7.45
N ASP A 12 3.82 -1.75 7.42
CA ASP A 12 3.79 -2.57 6.21
C ASP A 12 2.87 -1.98 5.13
N VAL A 13 1.66 -1.55 5.51
CA VAL A 13 0.69 -0.93 4.59
C VAL A 13 1.20 0.41 4.08
N THR A 14 1.87 1.20 4.94
CA THR A 14 2.46 2.49 4.54
C THR A 14 3.59 2.29 3.53
N GLU A 15 4.45 1.29 3.76
CA GLU A 15 5.51 0.95 2.80
C GLU A 15 4.93 0.49 1.45
N GLY A 16 3.88 -0.34 1.48
CA GLY A 16 3.16 -0.75 0.28
C GLY A 16 2.58 0.43 -0.50
N LEU A 17 1.99 1.40 0.21
CA LEU A 17 1.44 2.62 -0.36
C LEU A 17 2.52 3.47 -1.04
N ASP A 18 3.66 3.66 -0.38
CA ASP A 18 4.78 4.44 -0.93
C ASP A 18 5.36 3.79 -2.19
N ARG A 19 5.48 2.46 -2.19
CA ARG A 19 5.90 1.70 -3.38
C ARG A 19 4.91 1.88 -4.54
N ALA A 20 3.61 1.81 -4.28
CA ALA A 20 2.58 2.00 -5.31
C ALA A 20 2.63 3.41 -5.91
N LYS A 21 2.71 4.45 -5.07
CA LYS A 21 2.85 5.85 -5.52
C LYS A 21 4.08 6.06 -6.40
N ARG A 22 5.22 5.52 -5.96
CA ARG A 22 6.48 5.60 -6.73
C ARG A 22 6.35 4.96 -8.11
N ILE A 23 5.64 3.85 -8.25
CA ILE A 23 5.42 3.21 -9.55
C ILE A 23 4.54 4.09 -10.45
N VAL A 24 3.50 4.73 -9.90
CA VAL A 24 2.67 5.68 -10.65
C VAL A 24 3.51 6.85 -11.16
N GLU A 25 4.33 7.45 -10.30
CA GLU A 25 5.25 8.54 -10.67
C GLU A 25 6.22 8.14 -11.79
N ILE A 26 6.77 6.93 -11.73
CA ILE A 26 7.62 6.38 -12.79
C ILE A 26 6.83 6.27 -14.11
N CYS A 27 5.59 5.78 -14.08
CA CYS A 27 4.78 5.62 -15.29
C CYS A 27 4.36 6.96 -15.92
N ASP A 28 4.20 8.00 -15.09
CA ASP A 28 3.78 9.36 -15.50
C ASP A 28 4.95 10.23 -16.00
N GLY A 29 6.20 9.79 -15.80
CA GLY A 29 7.39 10.48 -16.31
C GLY A 29 7.58 10.42 -17.84
N ASP A 30 8.43 11.32 -18.35
CA ASP A 30 8.75 11.48 -19.78
C ASP A 30 9.68 10.41 -20.34
N VAL A 31 10.29 9.61 -19.47
CA VAL A 31 11.14 8.49 -19.85
C VAL A 31 10.30 7.23 -19.65
N HIS A 32 10.52 6.19 -20.46
CA HIS A 32 10.55 4.76 -20.07
C HIS A 32 9.87 3.83 -21.08
N LYS A 33 10.70 2.97 -21.69
CA LYS A 33 10.30 1.57 -21.90
C LYS A 33 10.22 0.95 -20.50
N VAL A 34 9.02 0.72 -19.99
CA VAL A 34 8.83 -0.02 -18.74
C VAL A 34 9.00 -1.50 -19.07
N MET A 35 9.97 -2.15 -18.42
CA MET A 35 10.28 -3.56 -18.66
C MET A 35 10.18 -4.33 -17.36
N ILE A 36 9.56 -5.51 -17.39
CA ILE A 36 9.67 -6.47 -16.30
C ILE A 36 10.94 -7.28 -16.50
N PHE A 37 11.78 -7.35 -15.48
CA PHE A 37 12.90 -8.28 -15.44
C PHE A 37 12.37 -9.63 -15.00
N ALA A 38 12.23 -10.57 -15.93
CA ALA A 38 11.86 -11.93 -15.59
C ALA A 38 13.12 -12.67 -15.10
N ASP A 39 12.98 -13.38 -13.98
CA ASP A 39 14.03 -14.22 -13.40
C ASP A 39 14.64 -15.10 -14.52
N PRO A 40 15.97 -15.05 -14.74
CA PRO A 40 16.61 -15.75 -15.84
C PRO A 40 16.56 -17.27 -15.62
N VAL A 41 15.46 -17.90 -16.02
CA VAL A 41 15.29 -19.38 -16.00
C VAL A 41 16.39 -20.10 -16.81
N ARG A 42 17.15 -19.38 -17.65
CA ARG A 42 18.22 -19.94 -18.50
C ARG A 42 19.45 -19.04 -18.68
N GLY A 43 19.73 -18.13 -17.74
CA GLY A 43 20.92 -17.27 -17.82
C GLY A 43 20.87 -16.17 -18.88
N MET A 44 19.66 -15.79 -19.35
CA MET A 44 19.46 -14.62 -20.21
C MET A 44 18.49 -13.65 -19.53
N ASP A 45 18.89 -12.39 -19.43
CA ASP A 45 18.02 -11.28 -19.02
C ASP A 45 16.83 -11.19 -19.98
N CYS A 46 15.67 -11.68 -19.56
CA CYS A 46 14.45 -11.53 -20.33
C CYS A 46 13.75 -10.25 -19.87
N ARG A 47 13.61 -9.29 -20.81
CA ARG A 47 12.88 -8.05 -20.59
C ARG A 47 11.55 -8.14 -21.34
N LEU A 48 10.45 -8.23 -20.60
CA LEU A 48 9.12 -8.22 -21.21
C LEU A 48 8.67 -6.76 -21.37
N PRO A 49 8.37 -6.30 -22.61
CA PRO A 49 7.75 -4.99 -22.80
C PRO A 49 6.34 -5.05 -22.24
N VAL A 50 6.01 -4.09 -21.37
CA VAL A 50 4.67 -3.96 -20.81
C VAL A 50 4.20 -2.55 -21.04
N ASP A 51 2.92 -2.40 -21.38
CA ASP A 51 2.31 -1.09 -21.54
C ASP A 51 2.36 -0.33 -20.21
N LYS A 52 2.94 0.87 -20.24
CA LYS A 52 3.04 1.74 -19.07
C LYS A 52 1.67 2.11 -18.51
N TYR A 53 0.64 2.20 -19.36
CA TYR A 53 -0.72 2.52 -18.91
C TYR A 53 -1.31 1.39 -18.06
N LEU A 54 -1.04 0.13 -18.43
CA LEU A 54 -1.48 -1.04 -17.66
C LEU A 54 -0.78 -1.11 -16.30
N ILE A 55 0.54 -0.88 -16.25
CA ILE A 55 1.30 -0.87 -14.99
C ILE A 55 0.79 0.25 -14.08
N ARG A 56 0.56 1.44 -14.65
CA ARG A 56 0.01 2.59 -13.92
C ARG A 56 -1.36 2.28 -13.31
N GLU A 57 -2.27 1.71 -14.09
CA GLU A 57 -3.61 1.35 -13.62
C GLU A 57 -3.55 0.36 -12.44
N LEU A 58 -2.72 -0.68 -12.55
CA LEU A 58 -2.51 -1.64 -11.46
C LEU A 58 -1.92 -0.96 -10.22
N ALA A 59 -0.95 -0.07 -10.38
CA ALA A 59 -0.35 0.66 -9.27
C ALA A 59 -1.35 1.60 -8.60
N MET A 60 -2.25 2.25 -9.35
CA MET A 60 -3.32 3.08 -8.79
C MET A 60 -4.35 2.25 -8.01
N ASN A 61 -4.72 1.07 -8.51
CA ASN A 61 -5.63 0.17 -7.80
C ASN A 61 -5.02 -0.30 -6.46
N GLU A 62 -3.74 -0.64 -6.47
CA GLU A 62 -2.99 -0.97 -5.25
C GLU A 62 -2.89 0.22 -4.30
N GLN A 63 -2.63 1.43 -4.81
CA GLN A 63 -2.62 2.65 -4.01
C GLN A 63 -3.96 2.85 -3.27
N GLN A 64 -5.09 2.78 -3.98
CA GLN A 64 -6.42 2.92 -3.38
C GLN A 64 -6.68 1.84 -2.31
N ARG A 65 -6.26 0.60 -2.57
CA ARG A 65 -6.38 -0.51 -1.63
C ARG A 65 -5.61 -0.23 -0.33
N TYR A 66 -4.36 0.22 -0.43
CA TYR A 66 -3.55 0.56 0.75
C TYR A 66 -4.09 1.78 1.50
N GLU A 67 -4.59 2.81 0.80
CA GLU A 67 -5.23 3.97 1.43
C GLU A 67 -6.46 3.56 2.27
N ALA A 68 -7.32 2.70 1.72
CA ALA A 68 -8.48 2.17 2.45
C ALA A 68 -8.07 1.32 3.66
N GLN A 69 -7.06 0.45 3.51
CA GLN A 69 -6.55 -0.36 4.62
C GLN A 69 -5.93 0.50 5.72
N LEU A 70 -5.15 1.53 5.34
CA LEU A 70 -4.50 2.42 6.28
C LEU A 70 -5.51 3.21 7.10
N ALA A 71 -6.61 3.67 6.48
CA ALA A 71 -7.69 4.36 7.18
C ALA A 71 -8.29 3.49 8.30
N ILE A 72 -8.59 2.21 8.00
CA ILE A 72 -9.13 1.25 8.98
C ILE A 72 -8.13 1.01 10.12
N LEU A 73 -6.85 0.82 9.79
CA LEU A 73 -5.81 0.57 10.80
C LEU A 73 -5.56 1.78 11.70
N GLN A 74 -5.62 3.00 11.14
CA GLN A 74 -5.51 4.24 11.92
C GLN A 74 -6.69 4.41 12.88
N GLU A 75 -7.92 4.11 12.46
CA GLU A 75 -9.09 4.12 13.33
C GLU A 75 -8.98 3.10 14.47
N ALA A 76 -8.51 1.89 14.15
CA ALA A 76 -8.23 0.86 15.15
C ALA A 76 -7.15 1.30 16.16
N LYS A 77 -6.12 2.03 15.69
CA LYS A 77 -5.07 2.58 16.55
C LYS A 77 -5.61 3.63 17.50
N ILE A 78 -6.40 4.59 17.00
CA ILE A 78 -7.02 5.63 17.83
C ILE A 78 -7.90 4.99 18.91
N THR A 79 -8.68 3.96 18.54
CA THR A 79 -9.53 3.23 19.48
C THR A 79 -8.69 2.52 20.55
N ALA A 80 -7.61 1.85 20.16
CA ALA A 80 -6.70 1.17 21.10
C ALA A 80 -6.04 2.16 22.07
N GLU A 81 -5.56 3.30 21.58
CA GLU A 81 -4.97 4.36 22.40
C GLU A 81 -5.96 4.92 23.43
N ARG A 82 -7.23 5.11 23.03
CA ARG A 82 -8.30 5.54 23.94
C ARG A 82 -8.58 4.53 25.04
N VAL A 83 -8.68 3.25 24.69
CA VAL A 83 -8.90 2.18 25.66
C VAL A 83 -7.74 2.10 26.66
N ILE A 84 -6.49 2.25 26.20
CA ILE A 84 -5.30 2.30 27.06
C ILE A 84 -5.36 3.51 28.02
N ALA A 85 -5.85 4.66 27.53
CA ALA A 85 -6.04 5.85 28.34
C ALA A 85 -7.24 5.77 29.31
N GLY A 86 -7.95 4.64 29.38
CA GLY A 86 -9.14 4.46 30.22
C GLY A 86 -10.39 5.15 29.68
N LEU A 87 -10.37 5.60 28.41
CA LEU A 87 -11.51 6.19 27.73
C LEU A 87 -12.27 5.11 26.97
N LEU A 88 -13.60 5.09 27.12
CA LEU A 88 -14.46 4.18 26.36
C LEU A 88 -14.34 4.46 24.84
N PRO A 89 -14.48 3.42 24.00
CA PRO A 89 -14.58 3.60 22.55
C PRO A 89 -15.71 4.55 22.22
N ASP A 90 -15.51 5.47 21.28
CA ASP A 90 -16.62 6.23 20.73
C ASP A 90 -17.47 5.27 19.89
N ASN A 91 -18.55 4.77 20.49
CA ASN A 91 -19.60 4.09 19.76
C ASN A 91 -20.36 5.14 18.94
N LYS A 92 -19.76 5.65 17.87
CA LYS A 92 -20.52 6.28 16.77
C LYS A 92 -21.26 5.19 16.00
N THR A 93 -22.09 4.42 16.69
CA THR A 93 -23.27 3.80 16.09
C THR A 93 -24.18 4.96 15.72
N ASN A 94 -24.02 5.47 14.49
CA ASN A 94 -25.07 6.26 13.86
C ASN A 94 -26.31 5.38 13.81
N ALA A 95 -27.32 5.76 14.61
CA ALA A 95 -28.70 5.33 14.45
C ALA A 95 -29.31 5.99 13.20
#